data_AF-A0A814RGP7-F1
#
_entry.id   AF-A0A814RGP7-F1
#
_cell.length_a   1.000
_cell.length_b   1.000
_cell.length_c   1.000
_cell.angle_alpha   90.00
_cell.angle_beta   90.00
_cell.angle_gamma   90.00
#
_symmetry.space_group_name_H-M   'P 1'
#
loop_
_entity.id
_entity.type
_entity.pdbx_description
1 polymer ?
#
loop_
_entity_poly.entity_id
_entity_poly.type
_entity_poly.pdbx_seq_one_letter_code
_entity_poly.pdbx_strand_id
1 'polypeptide(L)'
;MLSNMCDLSDQTVSQELSTFIATPYVSSIVQPLSIFYEEISSVITLFQLSTFNSFDQVIQLIRVAIQDNFFTPAPQTQLDVNLIIDKNATLTDTRIVFLYYFNGSYMCSCFTTPTCIAPSGISNYIDQIVLPMPGIFTACFNFDALLESNLDYFYNQLNIDELQGIMASPYPTYVRALNSSLLISYSRTTTIKELLKNLTVEQWYTNISYDSYYSACNPTQCRYTIDQRNDIIYIVTTLVGLVGGILTILKIFIPRIVTVIRGIPMPLLRRKLHNKNIIEPTRDH
;
A
#
# COMPACT_ATOMS: atom_id res chain seq x y z
N MET A 1 24.11 -12.49 -9.03
CA MET A 1 22.99 -12.81 -8.13
C MET A 1 22.39 -11.57 -7.51
N LEU A 2 23.14 -10.77 -6.75
CA LEU A 2 22.65 -9.48 -6.20
C LEU A 2 22.13 -8.55 -7.30
N SER A 3 22.86 -8.37 -8.41
CA SER A 3 22.40 -7.59 -9.58
C SER A 3 21.01 -8.01 -10.05
N ASN A 4 20.79 -9.30 -10.30
CA ASN A 4 19.49 -9.80 -10.76
C ASN A 4 18.36 -9.54 -9.74
N MET A 5 18.66 -9.54 -8.44
CA MET A 5 17.67 -9.22 -7.41
C MET A 5 17.34 -7.72 -7.42
N CYS A 6 18.33 -6.85 -7.65
CA CYS A 6 18.10 -5.43 -7.86
C CYS A 6 17.25 -5.18 -9.12
N ASP A 7 17.56 -5.87 -10.23
CA ASP A 7 16.80 -5.75 -11.48
C ASP A 7 15.35 -6.22 -11.29
N LEU A 8 15.14 -7.34 -10.59
CA LEU A 8 13.81 -7.85 -10.29
C LEU A 8 13.02 -6.89 -9.38
N SER A 9 13.71 -6.28 -8.41
CA SER A 9 13.13 -5.29 -7.51
C SER A 9 12.65 -4.05 -8.26
N ASP A 10 13.51 -3.51 -9.13
CA ASP A 10 13.20 -2.36 -9.98
C ASP A 10 12.02 -2.64 -10.94
N GLN A 11 12.02 -3.81 -11.57
CA GLN A 11 10.91 -4.26 -12.42
C GLN A 11 9.60 -4.40 -11.64
N THR A 12 9.66 -4.97 -10.43
CA THR A 12 8.48 -5.14 -9.57
C THR A 12 7.91 -3.79 -9.19
N VAL A 13 8.73 -2.85 -8.69
CA VAL A 13 8.29 -1.49 -8.36
C VAL A 13 7.68 -0.80 -9.57
N SER A 14 8.34 -0.87 -10.73
CA SER A 14 7.88 -0.23 -11.97
C SER A 14 6.53 -0.78 -12.44
N GLN A 15 6.34 -2.10 -12.39
CA GLN A 15 5.10 -2.76 -12.81
C GLN A 15 3.94 -2.47 -11.86
N GLU A 16 4.19 -2.59 -10.56
CA GLU A 16 3.19 -2.31 -9.53
C GLU A 16 2.78 -0.84 -9.54
N LEU A 17 3.74 0.08 -9.72
CA LEU A 17 3.46 1.50 -9.85
C LEU A 17 2.63 1.81 -11.10
N SER A 18 2.92 1.18 -12.23
CA SER A 18 2.12 1.33 -13.45
C SER A 18 0.69 0.86 -13.24
N THR A 19 0.48 -0.23 -12.50
CA THR A 19 -0.84 -0.76 -12.18
C THR A 19 -1.60 0.18 -11.25
N PHE A 20 -0.93 0.67 -10.21
CA PHE A 20 -1.48 1.61 -9.24
C PHE A 20 -1.97 2.92 -9.90
N ILE A 21 -1.18 3.48 -10.82
CA ILE A 21 -1.54 4.71 -11.55
C ILE A 21 -2.74 4.46 -12.49
N ALA A 22 -2.86 3.25 -13.04
CA ALA A 22 -3.98 2.88 -13.90
C ALA A 22 -5.29 2.64 -13.13
N THR A 23 -5.26 2.49 -11.81
CA THR A 23 -6.43 2.32 -10.94
C THR A 23 -6.79 3.65 -10.25
N PRO A 24 -7.65 4.49 -10.85
CA PRO A 24 -8.01 5.76 -10.24
C PRO A 24 -8.81 5.56 -8.95
N TYR A 25 -8.54 6.37 -7.95
CA TYR A 25 -9.46 6.57 -6.83
C TYR A 25 -10.73 7.24 -7.37
N VAL A 26 -11.89 6.63 -7.15
CA VAL A 26 -13.19 7.12 -7.62
C VAL A 26 -14.13 7.22 -6.43
N SER A 27 -14.71 8.40 -6.24
CA SER A 27 -15.75 8.64 -5.23
C SER A 27 -17.00 9.17 -5.92
N SER A 28 -18.17 8.64 -5.53
CA SER A 28 -19.46 9.08 -6.06
C SER A 28 -19.95 10.39 -5.45
N ILE A 29 -19.34 10.83 -4.36
CA ILE A 29 -19.63 12.07 -3.65
C ILE A 29 -18.33 12.83 -3.42
N VAL A 30 -18.44 14.16 -3.30
CA VAL A 30 -17.30 14.99 -2.90
C VAL A 30 -16.99 14.69 -1.44
N GLN A 31 -15.81 14.14 -1.19
CA GLN A 31 -15.34 13.86 0.15
C GLN A 31 -14.83 15.13 0.82
N PRO A 32 -15.06 15.31 2.14
CA PRO A 32 -14.37 16.31 2.92
C PRO A 32 -12.85 16.18 2.79
N LEU A 33 -12.14 17.31 2.85
CA LEU A 33 -10.68 17.38 2.70
C LEU A 33 -9.95 16.35 3.57
N SER A 34 -10.33 16.23 4.85
CA SER A 34 -9.71 15.27 5.78
C SER A 34 -9.90 13.82 5.36
N ILE A 35 -11.13 13.46 4.97
CA ILE A 35 -11.47 12.08 4.53
C ILE A 35 -10.71 11.75 3.25
N PHE A 36 -10.64 12.67 2.30
CA PHE A 36 -9.86 12.49 1.08
C PHE A 36 -8.38 12.18 1.37
N TYR A 37 -7.73 12.96 2.24
CA TYR A 37 -6.33 12.72 2.58
C TYR A 37 -6.12 11.38 3.31
N GLU A 38 -7.01 11.02 4.22
CA GLU A 38 -6.95 9.73 4.92
C GLU A 38 -7.12 8.56 3.96
N GLU A 39 -8.12 8.60 3.08
CA GLU A 39 -8.37 7.54 2.11
C GLU A 39 -7.22 7.39 1.11
N ILE A 40 -6.71 8.49 0.54
CA ILE A 40 -5.58 8.44 -0.40
C ILE A 40 -4.31 7.94 0.29
N SER A 41 -4.02 8.40 1.50
CA SER A 41 -2.86 7.93 2.28
C SER A 41 -2.97 6.44 2.59
N SER A 42 -4.16 5.96 2.93
CA SER A 42 -4.44 4.55 3.17
C SER A 42 -4.25 3.71 1.91
N VAL A 43 -4.74 4.18 0.76
CA VAL A 43 -4.55 3.53 -0.54
C VAL A 43 -3.08 3.44 -0.93
N ILE A 44 -2.30 4.51 -0.75
CA ILE A 44 -0.84 4.51 -1.01
C ILE A 44 -0.12 3.54 -0.06
N THR A 45 -0.48 3.54 1.22
CA THR A 45 0.13 2.66 2.22
C THR A 45 -0.17 1.20 1.90
N LEU A 46 -1.40 0.88 1.52
CA LEU A 46 -1.81 -0.45 1.10
C LEU A 46 -1.05 -0.91 -0.15
N PHE A 47 -0.88 -0.02 -1.13
CA PHE A 47 -0.04 -0.29 -2.30
C PHE A 47 1.37 -0.67 -1.89
N GLN A 48 2.05 0.18 -1.11
CA GLN A 48 3.43 -0.08 -0.66
C GLN A 48 3.55 -1.42 0.08
N LEU A 49 2.68 -1.65 1.07
CA LEU A 49 2.70 -2.89 1.86
C LEU A 49 2.40 -4.13 1.02
N SER A 50 1.43 -4.05 0.10
CA SER A 50 1.07 -5.17 -0.76
C SER A 50 2.23 -5.52 -1.68
N THR A 51 2.82 -4.52 -2.34
CA THR A 51 3.96 -4.71 -3.25
C THR A 51 5.16 -5.32 -2.54
N PHE A 52 5.49 -4.87 -1.32
CA PHE A 52 6.55 -5.46 -0.50
C PHE A 52 6.25 -6.91 -0.11
N ASN A 53 5.05 -7.18 0.40
CA ASN A 53 4.67 -8.51 0.86
C ASN A 53 4.65 -9.52 -0.29
N SER A 54 4.16 -9.14 -1.47
CA SER A 54 4.16 -9.99 -2.65
C SER A 54 5.58 -10.32 -3.11
N PHE A 55 6.50 -9.36 -3.07
CA PHE A 55 7.90 -9.60 -3.41
C PHE A 55 8.60 -10.51 -2.39
N ASP A 56 8.41 -10.28 -1.09
CA ASP A 56 8.98 -11.14 -0.04
C ASP A 56 8.50 -12.60 -0.19
N GLN A 57 7.23 -12.81 -0.55
CA GLN A 57 6.70 -14.15 -0.84
C GLN A 57 7.45 -14.83 -2.01
N VAL A 58 7.78 -14.08 -3.07
CA VAL A 58 8.58 -14.61 -4.19
C VAL A 58 9.99 -14.97 -3.72
N ILE A 59 10.63 -14.13 -2.92
CA ILE A 59 11.95 -14.42 -2.34
C ILE A 59 11.93 -15.66 -1.45
N GLN A 60 10.91 -15.81 -0.59
CA GLN A 60 10.75 -17.03 0.23
C GLN A 60 10.52 -18.27 -0.64
N LEU A 61 9.73 -18.16 -1.70
CA LEU A 61 9.49 -19.28 -2.63
C LEU A 61 10.78 -19.70 -3.33
N ILE A 62 11.59 -18.75 -3.81
CA ILE A 62 12.89 -19.03 -4.42
C ILE A 62 13.80 -19.72 -3.42
N ARG A 63 13.85 -19.23 -2.18
CA ARG A 63 14.66 -19.81 -1.10
C ARG A 63 14.28 -21.27 -0.85
N VAL A 64 12.99 -21.55 -0.64
CA VAL A 64 12.49 -22.92 -0.39
C VAL A 64 12.76 -23.82 -1.60
N ALA A 65 12.52 -23.33 -2.82
CA ALA A 65 12.80 -24.09 -4.04
C ALA A 65 14.29 -24.46 -4.16
N ILE A 66 15.22 -23.56 -3.81
CA ILE A 66 16.66 -23.84 -3.80
C ILE A 66 17.01 -24.91 -2.79
N GLN A 67 16.45 -24.82 -1.58
CA GLN A 67 16.70 -25.75 -0.49
C GLN A 67 16.15 -27.16 -0.79
N ASP A 68 14.89 -27.25 -1.21
CA ASP A 68 14.21 -28.53 -1.49
C ASP A 68 14.79 -29.27 -2.68
N ASN A 69 15.25 -28.54 -3.71
CA ASN A 69 15.89 -29.14 -4.87
C ASN A 69 17.40 -29.34 -4.70
N PHE A 70 17.96 -28.95 -3.54
CA PHE A 70 19.40 -28.97 -3.29
C PHE A 70 20.18 -28.33 -4.44
N PHE A 71 19.74 -27.15 -4.91
CA PHE A 71 20.51 -26.37 -5.89
C PHE A 71 21.75 -25.81 -5.19
N THR A 72 22.77 -26.63 -5.11
CA THR A 72 24.02 -26.31 -4.44
C THR A 72 24.84 -25.32 -5.27
N PRO A 73 25.59 -24.42 -4.63
CA PRO A 73 26.70 -23.74 -5.26
C PRO A 73 27.71 -24.78 -5.78
N ALA A 74 28.15 -24.67 -7.03
CA ALA A 74 29.26 -25.46 -7.53
C ALA A 74 30.56 -25.21 -6.71
N PRO A 75 31.61 -26.02 -6.93
CA PRO A 75 32.15 -27.06 -6.06
C PRO A 75 32.91 -26.60 -4.80
N GLN A 76 32.80 -25.34 -4.36
CA GLN A 76 33.56 -24.84 -3.18
C GLN A 76 32.86 -25.02 -1.83
N THR A 77 31.58 -25.38 -1.79
CA THR A 77 31.05 -26.14 -0.65
C THR A 77 31.49 -27.58 -0.86
N GLN A 78 32.58 -27.99 -0.19
CA GLN A 78 33.15 -29.33 -0.30
C GLN A 78 32.03 -30.39 -0.20
N LEU A 79 31.71 -31.00 -1.35
CA LEU A 79 30.99 -32.26 -1.39
C LEU A 79 31.94 -33.31 -0.81
N ASP A 80 31.82 -33.59 0.48
CA ASP A 80 32.61 -34.66 1.10
C ASP A 80 31.83 -35.97 0.97
N VAL A 81 32.31 -36.83 0.07
CA VAL A 81 31.76 -38.17 -0.10
C VAL A 81 32.44 -39.06 0.93
N ASN A 82 31.80 -39.22 2.08
CA ASN A 82 32.27 -40.13 3.10
C ASN A 82 31.88 -41.57 2.74
N LEU A 83 32.88 -42.36 2.35
CA LEU A 83 32.74 -43.79 2.09
C LEU A 83 33.07 -44.56 3.38
N ILE A 84 32.07 -45.23 3.96
CA ILE A 84 32.29 -46.11 5.10
C ILE A 84 32.60 -47.51 4.57
N ILE A 85 33.87 -47.85 4.62
CA ILE A 85 34.41 -49.13 4.17
C ILE A 85 34.62 -50.00 5.41
N ASP A 86 34.06 -51.22 5.40
CA ASP A 86 34.30 -52.17 6.49
C ASP A 86 35.72 -52.75 6.44
N LYS A 87 36.09 -53.54 7.45
CA LYS A 87 37.41 -54.20 7.52
C LYS A 87 37.68 -55.16 6.36
N ASN A 88 36.66 -55.59 5.63
CA ASN A 88 36.75 -56.50 4.49
C ASN A 88 36.76 -55.75 3.14
N ALA A 89 36.96 -54.42 3.15
CA ALA A 89 36.93 -53.58 1.96
C ALA A 89 35.57 -53.58 1.23
N THR A 90 34.49 -53.96 1.92
CA THR A 90 33.14 -53.85 1.38
C THR A 90 32.54 -52.50 1.73
N LEU A 91 31.97 -51.83 0.72
CA LEU A 91 31.22 -50.59 0.91
C LEU A 91 29.96 -50.92 1.71
N THR A 92 29.86 -50.38 2.92
CA THR A 92 28.72 -50.63 3.82
C THR A 92 27.73 -49.49 3.83
N ASP A 93 28.21 -48.26 3.61
CA ASP A 93 27.39 -47.06 3.53
C ASP A 93 28.13 -46.01 2.69
N THR A 94 27.41 -45.34 1.80
CA THR A 94 27.90 -44.20 1.03
C THR A 94 27.07 -42.99 1.41
N ARG A 95 27.67 -42.06 2.17
CA ARG A 95 27.00 -40.82 2.56
C ARG A 95 27.64 -39.65 1.85
N ILE A 96 26.83 -38.95 1.07
CA ILE A 96 27.20 -37.65 0.55
C ILE A 96 26.90 -36.65 1.66
N VAL A 97 27.95 -36.06 2.25
CA VAL A 97 27.80 -35.06 3.31
C VAL A 97 28.40 -33.76 2.81
N PHE A 98 27.59 -32.71 2.78
CA PHE A 98 28.05 -31.37 2.46
C PHE A 98 28.57 -30.73 3.73
N LEU A 99 29.88 -30.76 3.94
CA LEU A 99 30.51 -30.21 5.14
C LEU A 99 31.10 -28.84 4.85
N TYR A 100 30.82 -27.88 5.73
CA TYR A 100 31.45 -26.57 5.72
C TYR A 100 32.48 -26.48 6.83
N TYR A 101 33.73 -26.22 6.44
CA TYR A 101 34.84 -25.98 7.34
C TYR A 101 35.08 -24.48 7.49
N PHE A 102 35.28 -24.06 8.72
CA PHE A 102 35.75 -22.72 9.03
C PHE A 102 36.87 -22.85 10.03
N ASN A 103 38.03 -22.28 9.69
CA ASN A 103 39.17 -22.22 10.60
C ASN A 103 39.58 -23.60 11.17
N GLY A 104 39.57 -24.63 10.30
CA GLY A 104 39.94 -26.01 10.65
C GLY A 104 38.95 -26.78 11.53
N SER A 105 37.75 -26.25 11.80
CA SER A 105 36.70 -26.94 12.53
C SER A 105 35.46 -27.17 11.67
N TYR A 106 34.81 -28.34 11.83
CA TYR A 106 33.47 -28.58 11.28
C TYR A 106 32.49 -27.59 11.88
N MET A 107 31.99 -26.64 11.08
CA MET A 107 30.93 -25.76 11.56
C MET A 107 29.56 -26.37 11.29
N CYS A 108 29.33 -26.94 10.11
CA CYS A 108 27.98 -27.38 9.70
C CYS A 108 27.96 -28.46 8.62
N SER A 109 26.87 -29.23 8.62
CA SER A 109 26.49 -30.15 7.54
C SER A 109 25.22 -29.64 6.87
N CYS A 110 25.23 -29.40 5.56
CA CYS A 110 24.06 -28.86 4.85
C CYS A 110 22.95 -29.88 4.67
N PHE A 111 23.24 -31.16 4.94
CA PHE A 111 22.23 -32.20 4.99
C PHE A 111 21.44 -32.20 6.30
N THR A 112 22.10 -31.96 7.44
CA THR A 112 21.46 -31.99 8.77
C THR A 112 21.07 -30.61 9.29
N THR A 113 21.81 -29.58 8.92
CA THR A 113 21.62 -28.18 9.32
C THR A 113 21.70 -27.27 8.09
N PRO A 114 20.69 -27.33 7.18
CA PRO A 114 20.68 -26.59 5.91
C PRO A 114 20.64 -25.06 6.10
N THR A 115 20.19 -24.57 7.26
CA THR A 115 20.10 -23.15 7.59
C THR A 115 21.40 -22.60 8.21
N CYS A 116 22.49 -23.33 8.11
CA CYS A 116 23.75 -22.90 8.72
C CYS A 116 24.34 -21.69 8.01
N ILE A 117 24.78 -20.72 8.80
CA ILE A 117 25.41 -19.47 8.37
C ILE A 117 26.69 -19.28 9.18
N ALA A 118 27.77 -18.87 8.53
CA ALA A 118 29.04 -18.54 9.17
C ALA A 118 29.65 -17.27 8.55
N PRO A 119 30.50 -16.54 9.29
CA PRO A 119 31.27 -15.44 8.69
C PRO A 119 32.09 -15.93 7.49
N SER A 120 32.32 -15.06 6.52
CA SER A 120 33.11 -15.37 5.33
C SER A 120 34.40 -14.53 5.25
N GLY A 121 35.33 -15.01 4.43
CA GLY A 121 36.60 -14.37 4.18
C GLY A 121 37.41 -15.13 3.15
N ILE A 122 38.52 -14.55 2.71
CA ILE A 122 39.46 -15.25 1.82
C ILE A 122 40.41 -16.08 2.67
N SER A 123 40.44 -17.38 2.41
CA SER A 123 41.32 -18.33 3.07
C SER A 123 42.57 -18.64 2.25
N ASN A 124 43.66 -19.02 2.92
CA ASN A 124 44.82 -19.63 2.28
C ASN A 124 44.57 -21.11 1.96
N TYR A 125 45.60 -21.79 1.44
CA TYR A 125 45.57 -23.22 1.11
C TYR A 125 45.48 -24.17 2.32
N ILE A 126 45.48 -23.65 3.56
CA ILE A 126 45.34 -24.40 4.82
C ILE A 126 44.04 -23.99 5.55
N ASP A 127 43.06 -23.44 4.83
CA ASP A 127 41.74 -23.06 5.35
C ASP A 127 41.76 -22.04 6.50
N GLN A 128 42.83 -21.27 6.62
CA GLN A 128 42.91 -20.12 7.54
C GLN A 128 42.49 -18.85 6.82
N ILE A 129 41.58 -18.08 7.42
CA ILE A 129 41.15 -16.79 6.88
C ILE A 129 42.29 -15.80 6.98
N VAL A 130 42.76 -15.36 5.82
CA VAL A 130 43.79 -14.34 5.66
C VAL A 130 43.16 -12.95 5.54
N LEU A 131 42.01 -12.86 4.88
CA LEU A 131 41.26 -11.62 4.74
C LEU A 131 39.81 -11.81 5.25
N PRO A 132 39.50 -11.39 6.49
CA PRO A 132 38.13 -11.44 6.98
C PRO A 132 37.28 -10.43 6.22
N MET A 133 36.05 -10.83 5.86
CA MET A 133 35.09 -9.97 5.18
C MET A 133 33.91 -9.71 6.11
N PRO A 134 34.03 -8.77 7.08
CA PRO A 134 32.94 -8.47 8.01
C PRO A 134 31.66 -8.10 7.25
N GLY A 135 30.54 -8.63 7.71
CA GLY A 135 29.24 -8.43 7.08
C GLY A 135 28.96 -9.35 5.88
N ILE A 136 29.95 -10.10 5.40
CA ILE A 136 29.76 -11.14 4.39
C ILE A 136 29.71 -12.50 5.06
N PHE A 137 28.67 -13.26 4.74
CA PHE A 137 28.47 -14.60 5.26
C PHE A 137 28.54 -15.64 4.17
N THR A 138 28.80 -16.86 4.61
CA THR A 138 28.69 -18.08 3.83
C THR A 138 27.60 -18.94 4.45
N ALA A 139 26.98 -19.79 3.64
CA ALA A 139 25.92 -20.68 4.07
C ALA A 139 25.89 -21.91 3.16
N CYS A 140 25.06 -22.87 3.53
CA CYS A 140 24.82 -24.06 2.72
C CYS A 140 24.27 -23.77 1.32
N PHE A 141 23.51 -22.67 1.21
CA PHE A 141 22.99 -22.19 -0.06
C PHE A 141 23.46 -20.74 -0.27
N ASN A 142 23.95 -20.44 -1.46
CA ASN A 142 24.39 -19.07 -1.81
C ASN A 142 23.27 -18.04 -1.63
N PHE A 143 22.02 -18.45 -1.78
CA PHE A 143 20.86 -17.58 -1.55
C PHE A 143 20.77 -17.15 -0.08
N ASP A 144 20.94 -18.10 0.84
CA ASP A 144 20.97 -17.81 2.28
C ASP A 144 22.17 -16.95 2.66
N ALA A 145 23.36 -17.29 2.13
CA ALA A 145 24.58 -16.51 2.34
C ALA A 145 24.40 -15.05 1.90
N LEU A 146 23.80 -14.85 0.72
CA LEU A 146 23.50 -13.53 0.19
C LEU A 146 22.52 -12.76 1.08
N LEU A 147 21.38 -13.37 1.42
CA LEU A 147 20.32 -12.71 2.20
C LEU A 147 20.81 -12.23 3.58
N GLU A 148 21.64 -13.03 4.24
CA GLU A 148 22.13 -12.73 5.59
C GLU A 148 23.37 -11.80 5.56
N SER A 149 24.00 -11.62 4.41
CA SER A 149 25.07 -10.65 4.20
C SER A 149 24.57 -9.22 4.17
N ASN A 150 25.46 -8.27 4.46
CA ASN A 150 25.28 -6.84 4.27
C ASN A 150 26.43 -6.27 3.41
N LEU A 151 26.35 -4.99 3.09
CA LEU A 151 27.31 -4.33 2.19
C LEU A 151 28.40 -3.53 2.93
N ASP A 152 28.51 -3.65 4.26
CA ASP A 152 29.42 -2.82 5.09
C ASP A 152 30.86 -2.87 4.59
N TYR A 153 31.35 -4.06 4.22
CA TYR A 153 32.68 -4.27 3.68
C TYR A 153 33.02 -3.34 2.50
N PHE A 154 32.03 -3.08 1.63
CA PHE A 154 32.20 -2.31 0.39
C PHE A 154 32.12 -0.79 0.59
N TYR A 155 31.82 -0.30 1.79
CA TYR A 155 31.84 1.14 2.10
C TYR A 155 33.23 1.66 2.49
N ASN A 156 34.22 0.78 2.68
CA ASN A 156 35.59 1.16 3.05
C ASN A 156 36.55 0.90 1.88
N GLN A 157 37.20 1.97 1.40
CA GLN A 157 38.16 1.86 0.30
C GLN A 157 39.36 0.98 0.64
N LEU A 158 39.84 1.02 1.89
CA LEU A 158 40.99 0.20 2.31
C LEU A 158 40.69 -1.31 2.16
N ASN A 159 39.47 -1.73 2.49
CA ASN A 159 39.03 -3.10 2.34
C ASN A 159 39.00 -3.53 0.86
N ILE A 160 38.52 -2.64 -0.02
CA ILE A 160 38.49 -2.88 -1.46
C ILE A 160 39.91 -2.97 -2.01
N ASP A 161 40.79 -2.06 -1.63
CA ASP A 161 42.18 -2.03 -2.07
C ASP A 161 42.92 -3.31 -1.64
N GLU A 162 42.69 -3.78 -0.41
CA GLU A 162 43.25 -5.05 0.10
C GLU A 162 42.72 -6.25 -0.67
N LEU A 163 41.40 -6.32 -0.91
CA LEU A 163 40.77 -7.35 -1.72
C LEU A 163 41.35 -7.38 -3.16
N GLN A 164 41.53 -6.21 -3.77
CA GLN A 164 42.14 -6.08 -5.10
C GLN A 164 43.60 -6.56 -5.12
N GLY A 165 44.36 -6.27 -4.06
CA GLY A 165 45.74 -6.74 -3.92
C GLY A 165 45.85 -8.26 -3.91
N ILE A 166 44.92 -8.96 -3.24
CA ILE A 166 44.90 -10.42 -3.19
C ILE A 166 44.45 -11.03 -4.51
N MET A 167 43.45 -10.44 -5.19
CA MET A 167 42.92 -10.97 -6.44
C MET A 167 43.91 -10.86 -7.62
N ALA A 168 45.04 -10.15 -7.46
CA ALA A 168 46.12 -10.03 -8.45
C ALA A 168 45.63 -9.83 -9.90
N SER A 169 44.58 -9.02 -10.07
CA SER A 169 43.95 -8.82 -11.37
C SER A 169 44.95 -8.20 -12.34
N PRO A 170 45.21 -8.80 -13.52
CA PRO A 170 46.10 -8.22 -14.53
C PRO A 170 45.53 -6.93 -15.15
N TYR A 171 44.26 -6.62 -14.87
CA TYR A 171 43.61 -5.38 -15.26
C TYR A 171 43.36 -4.53 -14.01
N PRO A 172 43.98 -3.34 -13.89
CA PRO A 172 43.69 -2.42 -12.80
C PRO A 172 42.28 -1.86 -13.01
N THR A 173 41.28 -2.51 -12.43
CA THR A 173 39.95 -1.95 -12.32
C THR A 173 39.96 -1.01 -11.12
N TYR A 174 39.76 0.28 -11.36
CA TYR A 174 39.56 1.22 -10.27
C TYR A 174 38.15 1.00 -9.71
N VAL A 175 38.05 0.25 -8.61
CA VAL A 175 36.79 0.01 -7.91
C VAL A 175 36.73 0.98 -6.74
N ARG A 176 35.70 1.81 -6.72
CA ARG A 176 35.48 2.80 -5.67
C ARG A 176 34.55 2.23 -4.61
N ALA A 177 34.84 2.54 -3.35
CA ALA A 177 33.95 2.28 -2.24
C ALA A 177 32.58 2.93 -2.43
N LEU A 178 31.57 2.23 -1.92
CA LEU A 178 30.20 2.73 -1.88
C LEU A 178 30.12 4.00 -1.04
N ASN A 179 29.20 4.88 -1.40
CA ASN A 179 29.03 6.16 -0.72
C ASN A 179 27.97 6.06 0.37
N SER A 180 28.40 6.05 1.63
CA SER A 180 27.50 5.99 2.79
C SER A 180 26.63 7.23 2.95
N SER A 181 27.00 8.37 2.34
CA SER A 181 26.19 9.59 2.36
C SER A 181 24.93 9.52 1.49
N LEU A 182 24.80 8.48 0.65
CA LEU A 182 23.60 8.25 -0.16
C LEU A 182 22.54 7.45 0.58
N LEU A 183 22.89 6.84 1.71
CA LEU A 183 21.95 6.08 2.54
C LEU A 183 21.02 7.03 3.28
N ILE A 184 19.71 6.83 3.15
CA ILE A 184 18.70 7.65 3.83
C ILE A 184 17.91 6.81 4.82
N SER A 185 17.40 5.66 4.37
CA SER A 185 16.53 4.79 5.18
C SER A 185 17.23 3.56 5.73
N TYR A 186 18.42 3.23 5.21
CA TYR A 186 19.18 2.05 5.61
C TYR A 186 20.52 2.42 6.26
N SER A 187 21.10 1.44 6.96
CA SER A 187 22.46 1.54 7.49
C SER A 187 23.39 0.61 6.73
N ARG A 188 24.70 0.80 6.91
CA ARG A 188 25.71 -0.08 6.28
C ARG A 188 25.59 -1.54 6.72
N THR A 189 25.05 -1.78 7.91
CA THR A 189 24.87 -3.11 8.49
C THR A 189 23.52 -3.74 8.17
N THR A 190 22.62 -3.02 7.47
CA THR A 190 21.35 -3.57 7.01
C THR A 190 21.60 -4.76 6.10
N THR A 191 20.91 -5.87 6.39
CA THR A 191 21.08 -7.11 5.63
C THR A 191 20.46 -6.98 4.23
N ILE A 192 20.97 -7.74 3.26
CA ILE A 192 20.42 -7.77 1.91
C ILE A 192 18.97 -8.28 1.94
N LYS A 193 18.63 -9.18 2.87
CA LYS A 193 17.24 -9.59 3.11
C LYS A 193 16.34 -8.42 3.49
N GLU A 194 16.76 -7.56 4.41
CA GLU A 194 15.99 -6.38 4.80
C GLU A 194 15.88 -5.37 3.66
N LEU A 195 16.96 -5.18 2.89
CA LEU A 195 16.94 -4.34 1.69
C LEU A 195 15.90 -4.88 0.69
N LEU A 196 15.95 -6.18 0.37
CA LEU A 196 15.05 -6.82 -0.59
C LEU A 196 13.60 -6.86 -0.10
N LYS A 197 13.36 -7.02 1.20
CA LYS A 197 12.00 -6.96 1.79
C LYS A 197 11.29 -5.64 1.46
N ASN A 198 12.04 -4.56 1.34
CA ASN A 198 11.53 -3.23 0.99
C ASN A 198 11.89 -2.84 -0.45
N LEU A 199 12.11 -3.82 -1.34
CA LEU A 199 12.43 -3.60 -2.75
C LEU A 199 13.62 -2.66 -2.98
N THR A 200 14.57 -2.61 -2.05
CA THR A 200 15.72 -1.69 -2.06
C THR A 200 15.35 -0.21 -2.17
N VAL A 201 14.08 0.14 -1.92
CA VAL A 201 13.58 1.51 -2.02
C VAL A 201 14.06 2.30 -0.82
N GLU A 202 14.82 3.38 -1.08
CA GLU A 202 15.25 4.32 -0.04
C GLU A 202 14.08 5.18 0.42
N GLN A 203 13.31 5.78 -0.50
CA GLN A 203 12.21 6.69 -0.16
C GLN A 203 11.10 6.65 -1.21
N TRP A 204 9.86 6.81 -0.74
CA TRP A 204 8.69 7.06 -1.58
C TRP A 204 8.35 8.55 -1.55
N TYR A 205 8.24 9.15 -2.73
CA TYR A 205 7.77 10.53 -2.85
C TYR A 205 6.29 10.55 -3.21
N THR A 206 5.47 11.19 -2.39
CA THR A 206 4.03 11.33 -2.61
C THR A 206 3.65 12.80 -2.74
N ASN A 207 2.81 13.11 -3.73
CA ASN A 207 2.29 14.45 -3.94
C ASN A 207 0.77 14.37 -4.08
N ILE A 208 0.05 14.76 -3.02
CA ILE A 208 -1.41 14.64 -2.94
C ILE A 208 -2.03 16.04 -2.98
N SER A 209 -2.86 16.32 -3.98
CA SER A 209 -3.56 17.59 -4.13
C SER A 209 -5.06 17.38 -4.29
N TYR A 210 -5.83 17.82 -3.30
CA TYR A 210 -7.29 17.80 -3.32
C TYR A 210 -7.84 18.63 -4.49
N ASP A 211 -7.33 19.85 -4.67
CA ASP A 211 -7.79 20.77 -5.72
C ASP A 211 -7.50 20.22 -7.12
N SER A 212 -6.30 19.65 -7.33
CA SER A 212 -5.94 19.05 -8.62
C SER A 212 -6.82 17.85 -8.95
N TYR A 213 -7.17 17.03 -7.96
CA TYR A 213 -8.04 15.87 -8.14
C TYR A 213 -9.46 16.28 -8.56
N TYR A 214 -10.11 17.17 -7.80
CA TYR A 214 -11.50 17.56 -8.11
C TYR A 214 -11.61 18.47 -9.35
N SER A 215 -10.58 19.27 -9.66
CA SER A 215 -10.56 20.06 -10.90
C SER A 215 -10.40 19.18 -12.15
N ALA A 216 -9.63 18.09 -12.07
CA ALA A 216 -9.52 17.11 -13.16
C ALA A 216 -10.83 16.36 -13.40
N CYS A 217 -11.59 16.07 -12.34
CA CYS A 217 -12.87 15.35 -12.43
C CYS A 217 -14.04 16.20 -12.96
N ASN A 218 -13.89 17.53 -13.14
CA ASN A 218 -14.87 18.51 -13.65
C ASN A 218 -16.33 18.01 -13.67
N PRO A 219 -16.98 17.84 -12.50
CA PRO A 219 -18.28 17.20 -12.42
C PRO A 219 -19.33 18.01 -13.17
N THR A 220 -20.00 17.40 -14.15
CA THR A 220 -21.01 18.08 -14.98
C THR A 220 -22.25 18.49 -14.19
N GLN A 221 -22.54 17.82 -13.07
CA GLN A 221 -23.68 18.12 -12.19
C GLN A 221 -23.31 17.85 -10.74
N CYS A 222 -23.35 18.88 -9.90
CA CYS A 222 -23.23 18.73 -8.45
C CYS A 222 -24.63 18.68 -7.82
N ARG A 223 -24.93 17.61 -7.09
CA ARG A 223 -26.10 17.54 -6.21
C ARG A 223 -25.63 17.66 -4.78
N TYR A 224 -26.07 18.70 -4.10
CA TYR A 224 -25.84 18.87 -2.67
C TYR A 224 -27.11 18.43 -1.91
N THR A 225 -26.95 17.54 -0.94
CA THR A 225 -27.96 17.27 0.07
C THR A 225 -27.80 18.31 1.17
N ILE A 226 -28.74 19.26 1.26
CA ILE A 226 -28.84 20.10 2.45
C ILE A 226 -29.54 19.26 3.51
N ASP A 227 -28.77 18.76 4.48
CA ASP A 227 -29.35 18.26 5.72
C ASP A 227 -29.87 19.45 6.52
N GLN A 228 -31.06 19.94 6.17
CA GLN A 228 -31.81 20.77 7.09
C GLN A 228 -32.20 19.88 8.26
N ARG A 229 -31.49 20.01 9.38
CA ARG A 229 -32.05 19.70 10.69
C ARG A 229 -33.23 20.64 10.86
N ASN A 230 -34.39 20.25 10.35
CA ASN A 230 -35.65 20.90 10.65
C ASN A 230 -35.92 20.62 12.12
N ASP A 231 -35.40 21.55 12.91
CA ASP A 231 -35.56 21.61 14.34
C ASP A 231 -37.05 21.50 14.61
N ILE A 232 -37.45 20.49 15.36
CA ILE A 232 -38.86 20.24 15.73
C ILE A 232 -39.49 21.53 16.28
N ILE A 233 -38.65 22.36 16.92
CA ILE A 233 -38.95 23.71 17.37
C ILE A 233 -39.51 24.59 16.24
N TYR A 234 -38.89 24.63 15.06
CA TYR A 234 -39.36 25.42 13.92
C TYR A 234 -40.77 25.01 13.46
N ILE A 235 -41.03 23.69 13.37
CA ILE A 235 -42.35 23.16 13.00
C ILE A 235 -43.40 23.57 14.04
N VAL A 236 -43.08 23.41 15.32
CA VAL A 236 -43.98 23.78 16.43
C VAL A 236 -44.24 25.28 16.47
N THR A 237 -43.21 26.12 16.33
CA THR A 237 -43.37 27.58 16.34
C THR A 237 -44.20 28.07 15.16
N THR A 238 -44.08 27.42 14.00
CA THR A 238 -44.85 27.78 12.80
C THR A 238 -46.33 27.43 12.98
N LEU A 239 -46.64 26.26 13.57
CA LEU A 239 -48.02 25.87 13.88
C LEU A 239 -48.67 26.79 14.93
N VAL A 240 -47.94 27.10 16.01
CA VAL A 240 -48.43 28.02 17.06
C VAL A 240 -48.66 29.42 16.49
N GLY A 241 -47.72 29.92 15.67
CA GLY A 241 -47.85 31.22 15.00
C GLY A 241 -49.04 31.28 14.04
N LEU A 242 -49.30 30.20 13.30
CA LEU A 242 -50.40 30.12 12.33
C LEU A 242 -51.78 30.06 13.03
N VAL A 243 -51.92 29.23 14.06
CA VAL A 243 -53.16 29.16 14.87
C VAL A 243 -53.40 30.50 15.58
N GLY A 244 -52.37 31.06 16.19
CA GLY A 244 -52.45 32.36 16.88
C GLY A 244 -52.79 33.51 15.93
N GLY A 245 -52.15 33.56 14.76
CA GLY A 245 -52.38 34.58 13.74
C GLY A 245 -53.81 34.54 13.18
N ILE A 246 -54.29 33.35 12.82
CA ILE A 246 -55.65 33.17 12.27
C ILE A 246 -56.73 33.59 13.27
N LEU A 247 -56.62 33.15 14.53
CA LEU A 247 -57.61 33.53 15.56
C LEU A 247 -57.63 35.05 15.81
N THR A 248 -56.47 35.69 15.74
CA THR A 248 -56.33 37.13 15.96
C THR A 248 -56.94 37.93 14.81
N ILE A 249 -56.64 37.55 13.57
CA ILE A 249 -57.23 38.15 12.36
C ILE A 249 -58.76 37.95 12.38
N LEU A 250 -59.22 36.75 12.68
CA LEU A 250 -60.65 36.44 12.69
C LEU A 250 -61.42 37.30 13.71
N LYS A 251 -60.86 37.51 14.91
CA LYS A 251 -61.45 38.40 15.93
C LYS A 251 -61.50 39.87 15.52
N ILE A 252 -60.58 40.34 14.68
CA ILE A 252 -60.55 41.74 14.22
C ILE A 252 -61.51 41.93 13.03
N PHE A 253 -61.50 41.01 12.08
CA PHE A 253 -62.24 41.14 10.83
C PHE A 253 -63.73 40.75 10.97
N ILE A 254 -64.08 39.74 11.77
CA ILE A 254 -65.48 39.33 11.97
C ILE A 254 -66.38 40.48 12.46
N PRO A 255 -66.06 41.22 13.55
CA PRO A 255 -66.95 42.28 14.00
C PRO A 255 -67.09 43.39 12.97
N ARG A 256 -66.03 43.72 12.21
CA ARG A 256 -66.10 44.70 11.10
C ARG A 256 -67.02 44.22 9.98
N ILE A 257 -66.90 42.97 9.55
CA ILE A 257 -67.76 42.37 8.52
C ILE A 257 -69.21 42.30 8.99
N VAL A 258 -69.46 41.87 10.23
CA VAL A 258 -70.82 41.78 10.80
C VAL A 258 -71.47 43.16 10.90
N THR A 259 -70.70 44.20 11.24
CA THR A 259 -71.23 45.57 11.31
C THR A 259 -71.56 46.11 9.92
N VAL A 260 -70.74 45.79 8.91
CA VAL A 260 -71.03 46.14 7.51
C VAL A 260 -72.28 45.42 7.01
N ILE A 261 -72.42 44.11 7.26
CA ILE A 261 -73.60 43.34 6.85
C ILE A 261 -74.89 43.83 7.55
N ARG A 262 -74.82 44.14 8.85
CA ARG A 262 -75.97 44.67 9.61
C ARG A 262 -76.29 46.13 9.30
N GLY A 263 -75.31 46.90 8.83
CA GLY A 263 -75.47 48.30 8.40
C GLY A 263 -76.02 48.46 6.98
N ILE A 264 -76.19 47.37 6.21
CA ILE A 264 -76.91 47.40 4.94
C ILE A 264 -78.41 47.41 5.26
N PRO A 265 -79.15 48.51 5.03
CA PRO A 265 -80.61 48.46 5.10
C PRO A 265 -81.12 47.47 4.06
N MET A 266 -82.06 46.61 4.45
CA MET A 266 -82.63 45.58 3.60
C MET A 266 -83.83 46.13 2.80
N PRO A 267 -83.67 46.53 1.52
CA PRO A 267 -84.80 46.54 0.60
C PRO A 267 -84.50 45.91 -0.76
N LEU A 268 -83.74 44.81 -0.87
CA LEU A 268 -83.44 44.19 -2.18
C LEU A 268 -83.55 42.66 -2.27
N LEU A 269 -84.11 41.96 -1.29
CA LEU A 269 -84.39 40.51 -1.38
C LEU A 269 -85.88 40.15 -1.54
N ARG A 270 -86.77 41.12 -1.78
CA ARG A 270 -88.21 40.87 -2.07
C ARG A 270 -88.62 41.10 -3.53
N ARG A 271 -87.69 41.34 -4.47
CA ARG A 271 -88.01 41.67 -5.88
C ARG A 271 -87.67 40.60 -6.93
N LYS A 272 -87.13 39.43 -6.56
CA LYS A 272 -86.81 38.36 -7.51
C LYS A 272 -87.74 37.13 -7.51
N LEU A 273 -88.83 37.14 -6.74
CA LEU A 273 -89.79 36.03 -6.69
C LEU A 273 -91.18 36.32 -7.28
N HIS A 274 -91.43 37.51 -7.85
CA HIS A 274 -92.75 37.88 -8.39
C HIS A 274 -92.74 38.27 -9.89
N ASN A 275 -91.78 37.76 -10.68
CA ASN A 275 -91.78 37.99 -12.14
C ASN A 275 -91.59 36.70 -12.94
N LYS A 276 -92.37 35.67 -12.60
CA LYS A 276 -92.72 34.56 -13.50
C LYS A 276 -94.24 34.47 -13.49
N ASN A 277 -94.85 34.38 -14.69
CA ASN A 277 -96.28 34.33 -15.02
C ASN A 277 -96.82 35.74 -15.33
N ILE A 278 -97.28 36.15 -16.53
CA ILE A 278 -98.04 35.58 -17.68
C ILE A 278 -97.90 36.68 -18.81
N ILE A 279 -97.84 36.48 -20.14
CA ILE A 279 -98.85 36.02 -21.12
C ILE A 279 -98.18 35.72 -22.49
N GLU A 280 -98.69 34.66 -23.15
CA GLU A 280 -98.76 34.23 -24.57
C GLU A 280 -99.01 35.34 -25.65
N PRO A 281 -99.38 35.03 -26.92
CA PRO A 281 -98.91 34.05 -27.93
C PRO A 281 -98.56 34.75 -29.26
N THR A 282 -97.90 34.05 -30.20
CA THR A 282 -97.99 34.40 -31.63
C THR A 282 -98.09 33.14 -32.50
N ARG A 283 -99.16 33.13 -33.30
CA ARG A 283 -99.46 32.23 -34.42
C ARG A 283 -99.06 32.93 -35.74
N ASP A 284 -98.98 32.13 -36.80
CA ASP A 284 -98.85 32.46 -38.24
C ASP A 284 -97.37 32.44 -38.72
N HIS A 285 -96.94 31.62 -39.69
CA HIS A 285 -97.59 30.92 -40.82
C HIS A 285 -97.11 29.47 -40.97
#